data_AF-A0A4Q5RJD8-F1
#
_entry.id   AF-A0A4Q5RJD8-F1
#
_cell.length_a   1.000
_cell.length_b   1.000
_cell.length_c   1.000
_cell.angle_alpha   90.00
_cell.angle_beta   90.00
_cell.angle_gamma   90.00
#
_symmetry.space_group_name_H-M   'P 1'
#
loop_
_entity.id
_entity.type
_entity.pdbx_description
1 polymer ?
#
loop_
_entity_poly.entity_id
_entity_poly.type
_entity_poly.pdbx_seq_one_letter_code
_entity_poly.pdbx_strand_id
1 'polypeptide(L)'
;MKHIICIYLLIVICVQDSVNAQDKNKKPNIIFIMADDLGWGELGCYGNDFNETPNLDKLAKQGLRFTQAYASAAICSPTRVSIITGQYPARVGITDFLPAKTNRWLDPAKYITVNEALAGAGYHTGMFGKWHLDTDYETNKGGPKAHGFDEVIGTETKYIADGDYFFPYDKINTFTGGEENEYLTDRQSAEVVGFIKRNKDKPFFAYLPFYSVHTKLDAPEILVDKYKRKF
;
A
#
# COMPACT_ATOMS: atom_id res chain seq x y z
N MET A 1 -33.09 -1.90 68.78
CA MET A 1 -32.16 -2.41 67.75
C MET A 1 -32.07 -1.35 66.66
N LYS A 2 -30.93 -0.67 66.53
CA LYS A 2 -30.73 0.40 65.54
C LYS A 2 -30.17 -0.22 64.26
N HIS A 3 -30.97 -0.26 63.20
CA HIS A 3 -30.49 -0.69 61.88
C HIS A 3 -29.86 0.50 61.16
N ILE A 4 -28.53 0.50 61.12
CA ILE A 4 -27.74 1.41 60.28
C ILE A 4 -27.74 0.82 58.88
N ILE A 5 -28.42 1.49 57.95
CA ILE A 5 -28.40 1.15 56.53
C ILE A 5 -27.16 1.82 55.94
N CYS A 6 -26.09 1.05 55.74
CA CYS A 6 -24.93 1.47 54.95
C CYS A 6 -25.31 1.48 53.47
N ILE A 7 -25.56 2.67 52.91
CA ILE A 7 -25.68 2.87 51.47
C ILE A 7 -24.26 2.84 50.89
N TYR A 8 -23.89 1.73 50.26
CA TYR A 8 -22.70 1.67 49.42
C TYR A 8 -22.98 2.44 48.13
N LEU A 9 -22.40 3.65 48.04
CA LEU A 9 -22.38 4.45 46.82
C LEU A 9 -21.44 3.75 45.83
N LEU A 10 -22.00 3.01 44.88
CA LEU A 10 -21.25 2.42 43.78
C LEU A 10 -20.86 3.55 42.81
N ILE A 11 -19.67 4.12 42.98
CA ILE A 11 -19.11 5.07 42.01
C ILE A 11 -18.71 4.26 40.79
N VAL A 12 -19.59 4.23 39.78
CA VAL A 12 -19.23 3.78 38.44
C VAL A 12 -18.28 4.83 37.86
N ILE A 13 -16.98 4.59 38.00
CA ILE A 13 -15.96 5.35 37.30
C ILE A 13 -16.09 4.95 35.83
N CYS A 14 -16.90 5.70 35.09
CA CYS A 14 -16.92 5.65 33.64
C CYS A 14 -15.57 6.20 33.19
N VAL A 15 -14.59 5.31 32.98
CA VAL A 15 -13.35 5.66 32.31
C VAL A 15 -13.77 6.05 30.90
N GLN A 16 -13.93 7.36 30.69
CA GLN A 16 -14.03 7.92 29.35
C GLN A 16 -12.65 7.72 28.73
N ASP A 17 -12.46 6.58 28.07
CA ASP A 17 -11.42 6.46 27.07
C ASP A 17 -11.65 7.61 26.12
N SER A 18 -10.78 8.61 26.25
CA SER A 18 -10.82 9.81 25.43
C SER A 18 -10.40 9.35 24.05
N VAL A 19 -11.39 8.92 23.25
CA VAL A 19 -11.25 8.80 21.81
C VAL A 19 -10.84 10.20 21.37
N ASN A 20 -9.56 10.37 21.06
CA ASN A 20 -9.04 11.60 20.47
C ASN A 20 -9.72 11.73 19.11
N ALA A 21 -10.90 12.35 19.11
CA ALA A 21 -11.57 12.73 17.89
C ALA A 21 -10.58 13.63 17.14
N GLN A 22 -10.23 13.20 15.93
CA GLN A 22 -9.38 13.99 15.06
C GLN A 22 -9.98 15.40 14.97
N ASP A 23 -9.13 16.42 15.16
CA ASP A 23 -9.53 17.82 14.98
C ASP A 23 -10.25 17.94 13.63
N LYS A 24 -11.53 18.33 13.67
CA LYS A 24 -12.37 18.44 12.47
C LYS A 24 -11.77 19.38 11.42
N ASN A 25 -10.87 20.28 11.84
CA ASN A 25 -10.16 21.20 10.96
C ASN A 25 -8.88 20.61 10.36
N LYS A 26 -8.37 19.48 10.90
CA LYS A 26 -7.15 18.83 10.41
C LYS A 26 -7.50 17.64 9.51
N LYS A 27 -7.19 17.78 8.23
CA LYS A 27 -7.30 16.69 7.25
C LYS A 27 -6.40 15.50 7.66
N PRO A 28 -6.87 14.23 7.56
CA PRO A 28 -6.05 13.07 7.88
C PRO A 28 -4.98 12.86 6.83
N ASN A 29 -3.87 12.22 7.21
CA ASN A 29 -2.98 11.60 6.26
C ASN A 29 -3.55 10.26 5.81
N ILE A 30 -3.39 9.93 4.54
CA ILE A 30 -3.90 8.69 3.95
C ILE A 30 -2.71 7.88 3.45
N ILE A 31 -2.60 6.63 3.90
CA ILE A 31 -1.60 5.67 3.41
C ILE A 31 -2.35 4.47 2.86
N PHE A 32 -2.18 4.19 1.57
CA PHE A 32 -2.74 3.02 0.92
C PHE A 32 -1.63 2.02 0.62
N ILE A 33 -1.58 0.93 1.39
CA ILE A 33 -0.59 -0.14 1.25
C ILE A 33 -1.22 -1.27 0.46
N MET A 34 -0.56 -1.72 -0.60
CA MET A 34 -1.02 -2.83 -1.43
C MET A 34 0.13 -3.82 -1.63
N ALA A 35 -0.11 -5.07 -1.26
CA ALA A 35 0.76 -6.19 -1.63
C ALA A 35 0.32 -6.77 -2.98
N ASP A 36 1.26 -7.34 -3.73
CA ASP A 36 0.99 -7.98 -5.01
C ASP A 36 1.02 -9.51 -4.84
N ASP A 37 0.00 -10.21 -5.34
CA ASP A 37 -0.25 -11.66 -5.17
C ASP A 37 -0.35 -12.21 -3.73
N LEU A 38 -0.52 -11.37 -2.71
CA LEU A 38 -0.71 -11.83 -1.33
C LEU A 38 -2.01 -12.65 -1.19
N GLY A 39 -1.88 -13.90 -0.76
CA GLY A 39 -3.01 -14.79 -0.51
C GLY A 39 -3.82 -14.33 0.70
N TRP A 40 -5.14 -14.41 0.59
CA TRP A 40 -6.07 -13.98 1.66
C TRP A 40 -5.80 -14.68 3.01
N GLY A 41 -5.46 -15.97 2.97
CA GLY A 41 -5.14 -16.77 4.14
C GLY A 41 -3.67 -16.73 4.58
N GLU A 42 -2.84 -15.81 4.06
CA GLU A 42 -1.40 -15.77 4.34
C GLU A 42 -1.01 -14.92 5.56
N LEU A 43 -1.97 -14.21 6.17
CA LEU A 43 -1.73 -13.35 7.34
C LEU A 43 -2.29 -13.98 8.62
N GLY A 44 -1.62 -13.73 9.75
CA GLY A 44 -2.06 -14.18 11.07
C GLY A 44 -3.46 -13.70 11.43
N CYS A 45 -3.79 -12.45 11.10
CA CYS A 45 -5.13 -11.90 11.33
C CYS A 45 -6.24 -12.54 10.49
N TYR A 46 -5.92 -13.37 9.49
CA TYR A 46 -6.87 -14.20 8.74
C TYR A 46 -6.77 -15.70 9.09
N GLY A 47 -6.04 -16.05 10.15
CA GLY A 47 -5.99 -17.42 10.69
C GLY A 47 -4.75 -18.22 10.29
N ASN A 48 -3.74 -17.60 9.67
CA ASN A 48 -2.47 -18.27 9.38
C ASN A 48 -1.62 -18.41 10.65
N ASP A 49 -1.15 -19.61 10.96
CA ASP A 49 -0.24 -19.89 12.09
C ASP A 49 1.21 -20.17 11.66
N PHE A 50 1.44 -20.32 10.36
CA PHE A 50 2.75 -20.55 9.77
C PHE A 50 3.49 -19.24 9.46
N ASN A 51 2.86 -18.32 8.73
CA ASN A 51 3.40 -17.01 8.40
C ASN A 51 3.26 -16.04 9.58
N GLU A 52 4.34 -15.37 9.94
CA GLU A 52 4.35 -14.47 11.10
C GLU A 52 4.25 -13.01 10.66
N THR A 53 3.09 -12.39 10.88
CA THR A 53 2.78 -11.01 10.44
C THR A 53 2.39 -10.07 11.59
N PRO A 54 3.19 -9.99 12.67
CA PRO A 54 2.77 -9.36 13.93
C PRO A 54 2.39 -7.87 13.80
N ASN A 55 3.03 -7.14 12.89
CA ASN A 55 2.73 -5.72 12.65
C ASN A 55 1.37 -5.52 11.95
N LEU A 56 1.06 -6.37 10.97
CA LEU A 56 -0.24 -6.35 10.28
C LEU A 56 -1.35 -6.86 11.21
N ASP A 57 -1.05 -7.86 12.04
CA ASP A 57 -2.01 -8.38 13.02
C ASP A 57 -2.33 -7.35 14.09
N LYS A 58 -1.33 -6.58 14.53
CA LYS A 58 -1.52 -5.44 15.42
C LYS A 58 -2.38 -4.36 14.77
N LEU A 59 -2.10 -4.01 13.51
CA LEU A 59 -2.91 -3.03 12.75
C LEU A 59 -4.38 -3.49 12.66
N ALA A 60 -4.62 -4.76 12.35
CA ALA A 60 -5.96 -5.34 12.29
C ALA A 60 -6.68 -5.32 13.65
N LYS A 61 -5.96 -5.58 14.75
CA LYS A 61 -6.50 -5.52 16.13
C LYS A 61 -6.83 -4.10 16.59
N GLN A 62 -6.11 -3.10 16.09
CA GLN A 62 -6.27 -1.68 16.45
C GLN A 62 -7.19 -0.91 15.49
N GLY A 63 -7.70 -1.56 14.45
CA GLY A 63 -8.52 -0.94 13.42
C GLY A 63 -9.70 -1.79 13.02
N LEU A 64 -10.15 -1.59 11.79
CA LEU A 64 -11.20 -2.38 11.17
C LEU A 64 -10.58 -3.39 10.19
N ARG A 65 -10.97 -4.65 10.31
CA ARG A 65 -10.59 -5.73 9.38
C ARG A 65 -11.83 -6.22 8.63
N PHE A 66 -11.72 -6.29 7.30
CA PHE A 66 -12.79 -6.81 6.45
C PHE A 66 -12.60 -8.30 6.19
N THR A 67 -13.62 -9.12 6.43
CA THR A 67 -13.60 -10.55 6.07
C THR A 67 -14.19 -10.84 4.69
N GLN A 68 -14.74 -9.80 4.05
CA GLN A 68 -15.38 -9.83 2.73
C GLN A 68 -14.97 -8.58 1.95
N ALA A 69 -13.75 -8.59 1.40
CA ALA A 69 -13.20 -7.52 0.58
C ALA A 69 -12.75 -8.11 -0.75
N TYR A 70 -13.30 -7.61 -1.86
CA TYR A 70 -13.09 -8.17 -3.19
C TYR A 70 -12.44 -7.14 -4.11
N ALA A 71 -11.35 -7.55 -4.78
CA ALA A 71 -10.85 -6.82 -5.93
C ALA A 71 -11.86 -6.88 -7.08
N SER A 72 -11.90 -5.84 -7.92
CA SER A 72 -12.80 -5.80 -9.08
C SER A 72 -12.37 -6.72 -10.23
N ALA A 73 -11.19 -7.33 -10.13
CA ALA A 73 -10.65 -8.32 -11.05
C ALA A 73 -9.68 -9.25 -10.32
N ALA A 74 -9.40 -10.42 -10.91
CA ALA A 74 -8.47 -11.42 -10.36
C ALA A 74 -7.03 -11.27 -10.89
N ILE A 75 -6.66 -10.10 -11.44
CA ILE A 75 -5.33 -9.86 -12.02
C ILE A 75 -4.87 -8.40 -11.81
N CYS A 76 -3.55 -8.18 -11.91
CA CYS A 76 -2.86 -6.98 -11.44
C CYS A 76 -3.34 -5.65 -12.07
N SER A 77 -3.15 -5.42 -13.38
CA SER A 77 -3.48 -4.13 -14.01
C SER A 77 -4.96 -3.72 -13.85
N PRO A 78 -5.96 -4.60 -14.09
CA PRO A 78 -7.37 -4.26 -13.89
C PRO A 78 -7.69 -3.88 -12.43
N THR A 79 -7.15 -4.59 -11.45
CA THR A 79 -7.32 -4.25 -10.02
C THR A 79 -6.74 -2.87 -9.71
N ARG A 80 -5.52 -2.60 -10.21
CA ARG A 80 -4.84 -1.30 -10.04
C ARG A 80 -5.63 -0.16 -10.67
N VAL A 81 -6.17 -0.35 -11.88
CA VAL A 81 -7.05 0.64 -12.52
C VAL A 81 -8.24 0.96 -11.63
N SER A 82 -8.88 -0.05 -11.08
CA SER A 82 -10.06 0.14 -10.25
C SER A 82 -9.76 0.85 -8.94
N ILE A 83 -8.63 0.56 -8.30
CA ILE A 83 -8.16 1.25 -7.09
C ILE A 83 -7.87 2.72 -7.40
N ILE A 84 -7.16 2.98 -8.49
CA ILE A 84 -6.69 4.32 -8.84
C ILE A 84 -7.83 5.20 -9.36
N THR A 85 -8.80 4.66 -10.10
CA THR A 85 -9.86 5.46 -10.74
C THR A 85 -11.22 5.38 -10.01
N GLY A 86 -11.41 4.40 -9.13
CA GLY A 86 -12.72 4.08 -8.56
C GLY A 86 -13.72 3.48 -9.57
N GLN A 87 -13.26 3.07 -10.77
CA GLN A 87 -14.13 2.55 -11.84
C GLN A 87 -13.92 1.05 -12.07
N TYR A 88 -14.96 0.37 -12.57
CA TYR A 88 -14.81 -1.00 -13.04
C TYR A 88 -13.82 -1.06 -14.22
N PRO A 89 -12.95 -2.08 -14.29
CA PRO A 89 -11.93 -2.16 -15.34
C PRO A 89 -12.52 -2.18 -16.76
N ALA A 90 -13.73 -2.75 -16.92
CA ALA A 90 -14.48 -2.77 -18.17
C ALA A 90 -14.86 -1.37 -18.68
N ARG A 91 -15.09 -0.39 -17.78
CA ARG A 91 -15.36 1.00 -18.20
C ARG A 91 -14.11 1.68 -18.73
N VAL A 92 -12.95 1.31 -18.19
CA VAL A 92 -11.65 1.87 -18.59
C VAL A 92 -11.09 1.16 -19.83
N GLY A 93 -11.44 -0.11 -20.05
CA GLY A 93 -10.95 -0.93 -21.17
C GLY A 93 -9.67 -1.71 -20.85
N ILE A 94 -9.23 -1.73 -19.59
CA ILE A 94 -8.08 -2.51 -19.11
C ILE A 94 -8.62 -3.69 -18.30
N THR A 95 -8.97 -4.77 -18.99
CA THR A 95 -9.63 -5.95 -18.39
C THR A 95 -8.70 -7.15 -18.21
N ASP A 96 -7.44 -7.03 -18.63
CA ASP A 96 -6.39 -8.02 -18.47
C ASP A 96 -5.08 -7.31 -18.10
N PHE A 97 -4.06 -8.06 -17.69
CA PHE A 97 -2.73 -7.48 -17.44
C PHE A 97 -2.18 -6.79 -18.69
N LEU A 98 -1.41 -5.72 -18.49
CA LEU A 98 -0.72 -5.04 -19.58
C LEU A 98 0.58 -5.81 -19.89
N PRO A 99 0.73 -6.43 -21.08
CA PRO A 99 1.99 -7.07 -21.45
C PRO A 99 3.05 -6.01 -21.77
N ALA A 100 4.32 -6.39 -21.74
CA ALA A 100 5.43 -5.48 -22.07
C ALA A 100 5.20 -4.76 -23.42
N LYS A 101 5.47 -3.45 -23.45
CA LYS A 101 5.36 -2.60 -24.65
C LYS A 101 3.96 -2.60 -25.31
N THR A 102 2.88 -2.73 -24.54
CA THR A 102 1.52 -2.54 -25.10
C THR A 102 1.22 -1.07 -25.35
N ASN A 103 0.45 -0.78 -26.42
CA ASN A 103 -0.09 0.57 -26.69
C ASN A 103 -1.41 0.83 -25.92
N ARG A 104 -1.55 0.25 -24.72
CA ARG A 104 -2.71 0.41 -23.83
C ARG A 104 -2.20 0.90 -22.49
N TRP A 105 -2.73 2.02 -22.02
CA TRP A 105 -2.36 2.62 -20.74
C TRP A 105 -3.60 3.29 -20.11
N LEU A 106 -3.51 3.61 -18.83
CA LEU A 106 -4.49 4.48 -18.18
C LEU A 106 -4.28 5.91 -18.70
N ASP A 107 -5.16 6.36 -19.59
CA ASP A 107 -5.06 7.67 -20.24
C ASP A 107 -5.37 8.82 -19.26
N PRO A 108 -4.37 9.67 -18.91
CA PRO A 108 -4.57 10.79 -17.98
C PRO A 108 -5.58 11.82 -18.50
N ALA A 109 -5.79 11.91 -19.82
CA ALA A 109 -6.77 12.84 -20.38
C ALA A 109 -8.23 12.37 -20.21
N LYS A 110 -8.45 11.10 -19.87
CA LYS A 110 -9.79 10.49 -19.81
C LYS A 110 -10.24 10.11 -18.40
N TYR A 111 -9.31 9.80 -17.51
CA TYR A 111 -9.63 9.25 -16.20
C TYR A 111 -8.92 10.02 -15.10
N ILE A 112 -9.72 10.56 -14.18
CA ILE A 112 -9.22 11.16 -12.95
C ILE A 112 -8.83 10.05 -11.98
N THR A 113 -7.66 10.22 -11.37
CA THR A 113 -7.12 9.31 -10.36
C THR A 113 -7.39 9.79 -8.94
N VAL A 114 -7.33 8.87 -7.97
CA VAL A 114 -7.52 9.16 -6.54
C VAL A 114 -6.49 10.17 -6.03
N ASN A 115 -5.25 10.14 -6.53
CA ASN A 115 -4.23 11.12 -6.17
C ASN A 115 -4.56 12.50 -6.75
N GLU A 116 -5.05 12.61 -7.99
CA GLU A 116 -5.48 13.91 -8.54
C GLU A 116 -6.65 14.50 -7.74
N ALA A 117 -7.64 13.67 -7.38
CA ALA A 117 -8.76 14.10 -6.55
C ALA A 117 -8.28 14.60 -5.17
N LEU A 118 -7.33 13.89 -4.53
CA LEU A 118 -6.75 14.27 -3.25
C LEU A 118 -5.85 15.52 -3.37
N ALA A 119 -5.07 15.64 -4.44
CA ALA A 119 -4.27 16.82 -4.74
C ALA A 119 -5.14 18.06 -4.93
N GLY A 120 -6.27 17.93 -5.65
CA GLY A 120 -7.29 18.98 -5.74
C GLY A 120 -7.92 19.35 -4.39
N ALA A 121 -7.92 18.42 -3.43
CA ALA A 121 -8.29 18.67 -2.05
C ALA A 121 -7.12 19.15 -1.16
N GLY A 122 -5.96 19.48 -1.73
CA GLY A 122 -4.80 20.05 -1.04
C GLY A 122 -3.87 19.04 -0.36
N TYR A 123 -3.92 17.77 -0.75
CA TYR A 123 -2.98 16.75 -0.30
C TYR A 123 -1.69 16.79 -1.13
N HIS A 124 -0.56 16.54 -0.48
CA HIS A 124 0.68 16.18 -1.17
C HIS A 124 0.72 14.68 -1.45
N THR A 125 1.03 14.26 -2.66
CA THR A 125 0.83 12.88 -3.13
C THR A 125 2.14 12.19 -3.49
N GLY A 126 2.34 10.97 -3.00
CA GLY A 126 3.53 10.18 -3.27
C GLY A 126 3.18 8.76 -3.68
N MET A 127 3.90 8.22 -4.66
CA MET A 127 3.82 6.82 -5.07
C MET A 127 5.16 6.12 -4.88
N PHE A 128 5.12 4.91 -4.32
CA PHE A 128 6.28 4.17 -3.84
C PHE A 128 6.29 2.72 -4.30
N GLY A 129 6.36 2.46 -5.62
CA GLY A 129 6.37 1.09 -6.12
C GLY A 129 5.73 0.88 -7.48
N LYS A 130 5.14 -0.32 -7.63
CA LYS A 130 4.62 -0.85 -8.89
C LYS A 130 3.45 -0.03 -9.43
N TRP A 131 3.55 0.46 -10.66
CA TRP A 131 2.45 1.14 -11.34
C TRP A 131 1.60 0.18 -12.16
N HIS A 132 2.20 -0.46 -13.16
CA HIS A 132 1.60 -1.42 -14.09
C HIS A 132 0.33 -0.95 -14.82
N LEU A 133 0.13 0.37 -14.97
CA LEU A 133 -0.93 0.99 -15.77
C LEU A 133 -0.39 1.73 -17.02
N ASP A 134 0.92 1.64 -17.24
CA ASP A 134 1.62 1.90 -18.48
C ASP A 134 2.84 0.97 -18.50
N THR A 135 3.16 0.41 -19.66
CA THR A 135 4.30 -0.50 -19.85
C THR A 135 5.19 -0.08 -21.04
N ASP A 136 4.89 1.06 -21.64
CA ASP A 136 5.79 1.78 -22.52
C ASP A 136 6.62 2.74 -21.65
N TYR A 137 7.76 2.25 -21.16
CA TYR A 137 8.66 3.03 -20.31
C TYR A 137 9.49 4.07 -21.08
N GLU A 138 9.44 4.04 -22.42
CA GLU A 138 10.14 5.01 -23.28
C GLU A 138 9.30 6.29 -23.38
N THR A 139 8.01 6.16 -23.67
CA THR A 139 7.10 7.34 -23.75
C THR A 139 6.40 7.66 -22.44
N ASN A 140 6.09 6.64 -21.64
CA ASN A 140 5.49 6.69 -20.30
C ASN A 140 4.31 7.67 -20.18
N LYS A 141 3.45 7.71 -21.20
CA LYS A 141 2.33 8.66 -21.34
C LYS A 141 1.26 8.48 -20.27
N GLY A 142 1.13 7.29 -19.73
CA GLY A 142 0.21 6.92 -18.65
C GLY A 142 0.90 6.64 -17.33
N GLY A 143 2.18 6.98 -17.17
CA GLY A 143 2.93 6.76 -15.94
C GLY A 143 2.43 7.57 -14.74
N PRO A 144 2.90 7.29 -13.51
CA PRO A 144 2.44 7.99 -12.31
C PRO A 144 2.63 9.51 -12.38
N LYS A 145 3.73 9.98 -12.99
CA LYS A 145 3.99 11.41 -13.13
C LYS A 145 3.01 12.09 -14.09
N ALA A 146 2.56 11.38 -15.12
CA ALA A 146 1.54 11.88 -16.06
C ALA A 146 0.16 12.01 -15.39
N HIS A 147 -0.10 11.20 -14.36
CA HIS A 147 -1.27 11.30 -13.47
C HIS A 147 -1.05 12.26 -12.29
N GLY A 148 -0.01 13.09 -12.30
CA GLY A 148 0.12 14.19 -11.35
C GLY A 148 0.58 13.81 -9.93
N PHE A 149 1.17 12.63 -9.71
CA PHE A 149 1.85 12.37 -8.43
C PHE A 149 2.99 13.39 -8.20
N ASP A 150 3.06 13.96 -7.00
CA ASP A 150 4.11 14.93 -6.63
C ASP A 150 5.48 14.23 -6.54
N GLU A 151 5.54 13.12 -5.81
CA GLU A 151 6.72 12.26 -5.65
C GLU A 151 6.45 10.86 -6.25
N VAL A 152 7.38 10.37 -7.08
CA VAL A 152 7.31 9.02 -7.68
C VAL A 152 8.67 8.35 -7.45
N ILE A 153 8.69 7.32 -6.63
CA ILE A 153 9.92 6.65 -6.16
C ILE A 153 9.70 5.14 -6.20
N GLY A 154 10.72 4.36 -6.55
CA GLY A 154 10.64 2.90 -6.62
C GLY A 154 9.71 2.34 -7.70
N THR A 155 9.34 3.12 -8.70
CA THR A 155 8.53 2.68 -9.85
C THR A 155 9.40 2.06 -10.93
N GLU A 156 8.87 1.03 -11.56
CA GLU A 156 9.50 0.25 -12.61
C GLU A 156 9.71 1.08 -13.89
N THR A 157 10.87 0.90 -14.52
CA THR A 157 11.26 1.49 -15.81
C THR A 157 11.58 0.45 -16.87
N LYS A 158 11.43 -0.82 -16.51
CA LYS A 158 11.38 -1.97 -17.41
C LYS A 158 10.32 -2.95 -16.89
N TYR A 159 9.89 -3.85 -17.76
CA TYR A 159 8.91 -4.85 -17.39
C TYR A 159 9.49 -5.83 -16.35
N ILE A 160 8.82 -6.00 -15.22
CA ILE A 160 9.37 -6.63 -14.00
C ILE A 160 8.75 -8.00 -13.66
N ALA A 161 8.14 -8.69 -14.62
CA ALA A 161 7.43 -9.97 -14.36
C ALA A 161 8.34 -11.10 -13.83
N ASP A 162 9.63 -11.08 -14.18
CA ASP A 162 10.67 -12.02 -13.77
C ASP A 162 11.43 -11.60 -12.50
N GLY A 163 10.99 -10.53 -11.82
CA GLY A 163 11.54 -10.05 -10.55
C GLY A 163 12.73 -9.09 -10.71
N ASP A 164 12.98 -8.31 -9.65
CA ASP A 164 14.12 -7.38 -9.50
C ASP A 164 14.21 -6.90 -8.03
N TYR A 165 14.35 -7.84 -7.10
CA TYR A 165 14.09 -7.60 -5.68
C TYR A 165 15.30 -7.15 -4.85
N PHE A 166 16.49 -7.07 -5.44
CA PHE A 166 17.71 -6.67 -4.75
C PHE A 166 18.51 -5.65 -5.56
N PHE A 167 19.17 -4.72 -4.87
CA PHE A 167 20.07 -3.75 -5.48
C PHE A 167 21.15 -4.46 -6.32
N PRO A 168 21.49 -4.01 -7.55
CA PRO A 168 21.31 -2.65 -8.09
C PRO A 168 19.95 -2.30 -8.70
N TYR A 169 18.96 -3.20 -8.67
CA TYR A 169 17.64 -3.03 -9.32
C TYR A 169 17.75 -2.64 -10.81
N ASP A 170 17.80 -3.60 -11.73
CA ASP A 170 17.94 -3.32 -13.17
C ASP A 170 16.70 -2.65 -13.80
N LYS A 171 15.54 -2.85 -13.19
CA LYS A 171 14.22 -2.49 -13.71
C LYS A 171 13.55 -1.39 -12.91
N ILE A 172 14.20 -0.88 -11.85
CA ILE A 172 13.71 0.20 -11.00
C ILE A 172 14.82 1.24 -10.84
N ASN A 173 14.78 2.33 -11.62
CA ASN A 173 15.83 3.35 -11.61
C ASN A 173 15.45 4.65 -10.89
N THR A 174 14.29 4.68 -10.25
CA THR A 174 13.80 5.87 -9.52
C THR A 174 14.37 5.98 -8.10
N PHE A 175 15.12 4.96 -7.64
CA PHE A 175 15.94 5.06 -6.44
C PHE A 175 17.27 5.76 -6.74
N THR A 176 17.76 6.55 -5.80
CA THR A 176 19.11 7.13 -5.87
C THR A 176 20.10 6.23 -5.13
N GLY A 177 20.84 5.40 -5.87
CA GLY A 177 21.80 4.45 -5.30
C GLY A 177 21.14 3.38 -4.43
N GLY A 178 21.94 2.66 -3.66
CA GLY A 178 21.51 1.62 -2.74
C GLY A 178 22.71 0.88 -2.14
N GLU A 179 22.44 0.03 -1.15
CA GLU A 179 23.44 -0.82 -0.52
C GLU A 179 23.49 -2.19 -1.21
N GLU A 180 24.65 -2.84 -1.21
CA GLU A 180 24.76 -4.20 -1.75
C GLU A 180 23.80 -5.14 -1.01
N ASN A 181 23.03 -5.94 -1.75
CA ASN A 181 21.97 -6.82 -1.23
C ASN A 181 20.83 -6.10 -0.50
N GLU A 182 20.63 -4.79 -0.69
CA GLU A 182 19.45 -4.09 -0.20
C GLU A 182 18.19 -4.72 -0.82
N TYR A 183 17.23 -5.10 0.02
CA TYR A 183 15.97 -5.72 -0.42
C TYR A 183 14.93 -4.66 -0.78
N LEU A 184 14.28 -4.85 -1.92
CA LEU A 184 13.35 -3.88 -2.51
C LEU A 184 12.21 -3.50 -1.57
N THR A 185 11.61 -4.46 -0.87
CA THR A 185 10.50 -4.21 0.07
C THR A 185 10.93 -3.33 1.23
N ASP A 186 12.16 -3.53 1.74
CA ASP A 186 12.71 -2.70 2.80
C ASP A 186 13.03 -1.30 2.28
N ARG A 187 13.57 -1.21 1.06
CA ARG A 187 13.82 0.08 0.40
C ARG A 187 12.54 0.88 0.17
N GLN A 188 11.49 0.27 -0.40
CA GLN A 188 10.18 0.91 -0.58
C GLN A 188 9.61 1.42 0.76
N SER A 189 9.75 0.62 1.82
CA SER A 189 9.32 0.99 3.17
C SER A 189 10.08 2.20 3.71
N ALA A 190 11.41 2.24 3.51
CA ALA A 190 12.26 3.36 3.92
C ALA A 190 11.88 4.65 3.19
N GLU A 191 11.56 4.58 1.89
CA GLU A 191 11.17 5.75 1.10
C GLU A 191 9.84 6.35 1.54
N VAL A 192 8.83 5.51 1.82
CA VAL A 192 7.56 5.97 2.40
C VAL A 192 7.77 6.62 3.76
N VAL A 193 8.62 6.04 4.62
CA VAL A 193 8.95 6.65 5.92
C VAL A 193 9.62 8.02 5.72
N GLY A 194 10.51 8.15 4.74
CA GLY A 194 11.12 9.41 4.35
C GLY A 194 10.09 10.45 3.91
N PHE A 195 9.16 10.05 3.04
CA PHE A 195 8.06 10.90 2.58
C PHE A 195 7.18 11.38 3.73
N ILE A 196 6.78 10.48 4.63
CA ILE A 196 5.98 10.81 5.81
C ILE A 196 6.71 11.84 6.68
N LYS A 197 8.01 11.66 6.92
CA LYS A 197 8.82 12.59 7.72
C LYS A 197 8.89 13.98 7.10
N ARG A 198 9.12 14.06 5.79
CA ARG A 198 9.24 15.35 5.05
C ARG A 198 7.90 16.07 4.91
N ASN A 199 6.79 15.34 4.91
CA ASN A 199 5.45 15.88 4.69
C ASN A 199 4.58 15.95 5.97
N LYS A 200 5.16 15.70 7.16
CA LYS A 200 4.43 15.60 8.44
C LYS A 200 3.57 16.81 8.82
N ASP A 201 3.88 17.99 8.28
CA ASP A 201 3.25 19.26 8.62
C ASP A 201 2.11 19.66 7.64
N LYS A 202 1.80 18.83 6.64
CA LYS A 202 0.69 19.02 5.69
C LYS A 202 -0.02 17.68 5.41
N PRO A 203 -1.30 17.66 5.00
CA PRO A 203 -1.97 16.41 4.65
C PRO A 203 -1.30 15.76 3.45
N PHE A 204 -1.13 14.43 3.50
CA PHE A 204 -0.53 13.67 2.41
C PHE A 204 -1.28 12.39 2.06
N PHE A 205 -1.10 11.94 0.83
CA PHE A 205 -1.51 10.63 0.33
C PHE A 205 -0.28 9.85 -0.10
N ALA A 206 -0.01 8.73 0.56
CA ALA A 206 1.06 7.81 0.18
C ALA A 206 0.45 6.53 -0.40
N TYR A 207 0.68 6.29 -1.68
CA TYR A 207 0.35 5.04 -2.34
C TYR A 207 1.59 4.14 -2.36
N LEU A 208 1.54 3.02 -1.61
CA LEU A 208 2.61 2.05 -1.45
C LEU A 208 2.22 0.70 -2.07
N PRO A 209 2.30 0.57 -3.41
CA PRO A 209 2.14 -0.71 -4.09
C PRO A 209 3.45 -1.50 -4.08
N PHE A 210 3.61 -2.40 -3.11
CA PHE A 210 4.73 -3.33 -3.08
C PHE A 210 4.76 -4.23 -4.33
N TYR A 211 5.96 -4.65 -4.72
CA TYR A 211 6.14 -5.71 -5.72
C TYR A 211 6.03 -7.09 -5.10
N SER A 212 6.47 -7.26 -3.84
CA SER A 212 6.28 -8.49 -3.09
C SER A 212 4.79 -8.73 -2.79
N VAL A 213 4.32 -9.97 -2.76
CA VAL A 213 5.05 -11.25 -2.83
C VAL A 213 5.04 -11.90 -4.22
N HIS A 214 4.71 -11.13 -5.27
CA HIS A 214 4.59 -11.56 -6.67
C HIS A 214 5.80 -12.37 -7.15
N THR A 215 5.57 -13.30 -8.08
CA THR A 215 6.67 -14.07 -8.70
C THR A 215 7.67 -13.15 -9.42
N LYS A 216 8.97 -13.42 -9.47
CA LYS A 216 9.81 -14.51 -8.93
C LYS A 216 9.90 -14.51 -7.39
N LEU A 217 9.89 -15.69 -6.77
CA LEU A 217 9.96 -15.83 -5.31
C LEU A 217 11.40 -15.61 -4.81
N ASP A 218 11.72 -14.37 -4.45
CA ASP A 218 13.02 -13.98 -3.88
C ASP A 218 12.80 -13.26 -2.54
N ALA A 219 13.61 -13.62 -1.53
CA ALA A 219 13.56 -13.05 -0.18
C ALA A 219 14.94 -13.07 0.48
N PRO A 220 15.22 -12.18 1.46
CA PRO A 220 16.45 -12.19 2.23
C PRO A 220 16.75 -13.57 2.83
N GLU A 221 18.00 -14.03 2.75
CA GLU A 221 18.41 -15.36 3.20
C GLU A 221 18.04 -15.63 4.66
N ILE A 222 18.17 -14.63 5.53
CA ILE A 222 17.78 -14.73 6.94
C ILE A 222 16.29 -15.08 7.13
N LEU A 223 15.40 -14.56 6.27
CA LEU A 223 13.97 -14.90 6.29
C LEU A 223 13.72 -16.29 5.72
N VAL A 224 14.41 -16.65 4.63
CA VAL A 224 14.33 -17.98 4.04
C VAL A 224 14.74 -19.04 5.07
N ASP A 225 15.87 -18.86 5.73
CA ASP A 225 16.40 -19.76 6.74
C ASP A 225 15.50 -19.86 7.98
N LYS A 226 14.90 -18.74 8.38
CA LYS A 226 13.90 -18.72 9.46
C LYS A 226 12.75 -19.69 9.15
N TYR A 227 12.17 -19.60 7.95
CA TYR A 227 11.03 -20.44 7.58
C TYR A 227 11.43 -21.89 7.24
N LYS A 228 12.63 -22.13 6.69
CA LYS A 228 13.18 -23.49 6.52
C LYS A 228 13.36 -24.22 7.85
N ARG A 229 13.70 -23.53 8.93
CA ARG A 229 13.80 -24.13 10.28
C ARG A 229 12.44 -24.39 10.94
N LYS A 230 11.37 -23.77 10.44
CA LYS A 230 10.00 -23.92 10.96
C LYS A 230 9.28 -25.11 10.30
N PHE A 231 9.67 -25.45 9.07
CA PHE A 231 9.25 -26.64 8.34
C PHE A 231 10.00 -27.88 8.82
#